data_AF-A0A357R4Q0-F1
#
_entry.id   AF-A0A357R4Q0-F1
#
_cell.length_a   1.000
_cell.length_b   1.000
_cell.length_c   1.000
_cell.angle_alpha   90.00
_cell.angle_beta   90.00
_cell.angle_gamma   90.00
#
_symmetry.space_group_name_H-M   'P 1'
#
loop_
_entity.id
_entity.type
_entity.pdbx_description
1 polymer ?
#
loop_
_entity_poly.entity_id
_entity_poly.type
_entity_poly.pdbx_seq_one_letter_code
_entity_poly.pdbx_strand_id
1 'polypeptide(L)' 'APGFGDRRKAMLEDIATLTGGHVISEELGLDLKNAEISMLGRARQVKVTKEDTIIVDG' A
#
# COMPACT_ATOMS: atom_id res chain seq x y z
N ALA A 1 -6.06 1.53 -5.95
CA ALA A 1 -6.32 0.84 -4.67
C ALA A 1 -7.66 0.13 -4.75
N PRO A 2 -7.77 -1.11 -4.25
CA PRO A 2 -9.02 -1.88 -4.29
C PRO A 2 -10.12 -1.21 -3.45
N GLY A 3 -11.38 -1.39 -3.86
CA GLY A 3 -12.52 -0.79 -3.18
C GLY A 3 -12.66 0.73 -3.32
N PHE A 4 -13.58 1.31 -2.55
CA PHE A 4 -13.95 2.73 -2.55
C PHE A 4 -14.18 3.23 -1.12
N GLY A 5 -14.02 4.54 -0.90
CA GLY A 5 -14.27 5.18 0.41
C GLY A 5 -13.42 4.59 1.54
N ASP A 6 -14.03 4.41 2.71
CA ASP A 6 -13.34 3.86 3.90
C ASP A 6 -12.81 2.44 3.69
N ARG A 7 -13.51 1.64 2.89
CA ARG A 7 -13.04 0.29 2.53
C ARG A 7 -11.72 0.34 1.77
N ARG A 8 -11.51 1.36 0.93
CA ARG A 8 -10.23 1.56 0.24
C ARG A 8 -9.10 1.88 1.21
N LYS A 9 -9.39 2.71 2.22
CA LYS A 9 -8.40 3.09 3.24
C LYS A 9 -7.97 1.89 4.07
N ALA A 10 -8.95 1.13 4.58
CA ALA A 10 -8.70 -0.10 5.33
C ALA A 10 -7.87 -1.12 4.51
N MET A 11 -8.23 -1.35 3.24
CA MET A 11 -7.45 -2.27 2.39
C MET A 11 -6.02 -1.79 2.12
N LEU A 12 -5.79 -0.48 2.03
CA LEU A 12 -4.44 0.07 1.89
C LEU A 12 -3.62 -0.09 3.15
N GLU A 13 -4.23 0.09 4.33
CA GLU A 13 -3.57 -0.17 5.62
C GLU A 13 -3.21 -1.65 5.79
N ASP A 14 -4.10 -2.55 5.37
CA ASP A 14 -3.82 -3.99 5.39
C ASP A 14 -2.61 -4.34 4.51
N ILE A 15 -2.54 -3.78 3.29
CA ILE A 15 -1.42 -4.01 2.37
C ILE A 15 -0.12 -3.39 2.92
N ALA A 16 -0.20 -2.20 3.49
CA ALA A 16 0.95 -1.53 4.11
C ALA A 16 1.49 -2.35 5.29
N THR A 17 0.59 -2.84 6.15
CA THR A 17 0.94 -3.73 7.28
C THR A 17 1.57 -5.02 6.78
N LEU A 18 0.99 -5.65 5.76
CA LEU A 18 1.51 -6.87 5.16
C LEU A 18 2.92 -6.67 4.60
N THR A 19 3.21 -5.54 3.95
CA THR A 19 4.50 -5.29 3.28
C THR A 19 5.51 -4.50 4.11
N GLY A 20 5.16 -4.18 5.36
CA GLY A 20 5.96 -3.30 6.23
C GLY A 20 6.09 -1.85 5.74
N GLY A 21 5.20 -1.41 4.84
CA GLY A 21 5.16 -0.05 4.31
C GLY A 21 4.28 0.88 5.12
N HIS A 22 4.22 2.15 4.69
CA HIS A 22 3.33 3.16 5.28
C HIS A 22 2.41 3.75 4.21
N VAL A 23 1.12 3.90 4.53
CA VAL A 23 0.16 4.50 3.61
C VAL A 23 0.36 6.01 3.61
N ILE A 24 0.78 6.56 2.47
CA ILE A 24 0.89 8.00 2.29
C ILE A 24 -0.49 8.57 1.97
N SER A 25 -0.98 9.46 2.83
CA SER A 25 -2.29 10.09 2.70
C SER A 25 -2.22 11.55 3.17
N GLU A 26 -2.76 12.45 2.35
CA GLU A 26 -2.88 13.87 2.70
C GLU A 26 -3.76 14.09 3.95
N GLU A 27 -4.73 13.21 4.19
CA GLU A 27 -5.57 13.26 5.40
C GLU A 27 -4.79 13.01 6.69
N LEU A 28 -3.69 12.26 6.60
CA LEU A 28 -2.77 11.98 7.71
C LEU A 28 -1.60 12.99 7.75
N GLY A 29 -1.64 14.03 6.92
CA GLY A 29 -0.58 15.03 6.81
C GLY A 29 0.69 14.53 6.12
N LEU A 30 0.63 13.37 5.44
CA LEU A 30 1.74 12.80 4.70
C LEU A 30 1.67 13.23 3.23
N ASP A 31 2.68 13.97 2.79
CA ASP A 31 2.85 14.37 1.39
C ASP A 31 3.80 13.39 0.69
N LEU A 32 3.41 12.92 -0.49
CA LEU A 32 4.23 12.06 -1.35
C LEU A 32 5.60 12.68 -1.67
N LYS A 33 5.72 14.01 -1.68
CA LYS A 33 7.00 14.70 -1.90
C LYS A 33 8.02 14.45 -0.80
N ASN A 34 7.56 14.15 0.41
CA ASN A 34 8.39 13.89 1.58
C ASN A 34 8.52 12.38 1.85
N ALA A 35 8.09 11.53 0.93
CA ALA A 35 8.17 10.09 1.07
C ALA A 35 9.63 9.62 1.13
N GLU A 36 9.95 8.84 2.15
CA GLU A 36 11.26 8.22 2.29
C GLU A 36 11.23 6.75 1.84
N ILE A 37 12.39 6.20 1.47
CA ILE A 37 12.53 4.77 1.11
C ILE A 37 12.11 3.86 2.28
N SER A 38 12.30 4.32 3.52
CA SER A 38 11.88 3.65 4.75
C SER A 38 10.37 3.44 4.84
N MET A 39 9.57 4.25 4.14
CA MET A 39 8.11 4.19 4.12
C MET A 39 7.58 3.22 3.04
N LEU A 40 8.44 2.77 2.13
CA LEU A 40 8.03 1.87 1.04
C LEU A 40 7.98 0.43 1.55
N GLY A 41 6.85 -0.23 1.31
CA GLY A 41 6.70 -1.65 1.58
C GLY A 41 7.58 -2.51 0.67
N ARG A 42 7.93 -3.71 1.13
CA ARG A 42 8.67 -4.71 0.37
C ARG A 42 7.87 -5.99 0.27
N ALA A 43 8.10 -6.73 -0.80
CA ALA A 43 7.55 -8.06 -0.96
C ALA A 43 8.54 -8.89 -1.78
N ARG A 44 8.59 -10.20 -1.52
CA ARG A 44 9.44 -11.11 -2.29
C ARG A 44 9.01 -11.19 -3.75
N GLN A 45 7.70 -11.23 -4.00
CA GLN A 45 7.14 -11.32 -5.34
C GLN A 45 5.82 -10.56 -5.44
N VAL A 46 5.68 -9.81 -6.53
CA VAL A 46 4.42 -9.16 -6.91
C VAL A 46 4.04 -9.64 -8.30
N LYS A 47 2.84 -10.20 -8.45
CA LYS A 47 2.29 -10.67 -9.72
C LYS A 47 1.06 -9.86 -10.07
N VAL A 48 1.08 -9.20 -11.22
CA VAL A 48 -0.03 -8.41 -11.73
C VAL A 48 -0.60 -9.09 -12.97
N THR A 49 -1.91 -9.32 -12.98
CA THR A 49 -2.67 -9.79 -14.14
C THR A 49 -3.62 -8.68 -14.60
N LYS A 50 -4.41 -8.96 -15.64
CA LYS A 50 -5.42 -8.00 -16.12
C LYS A 50 -6.46 -7.66 -15.04
N GLU A 51 -6.83 -8.64 -14.23
CA GLU A 51 -7.93 -8.52 -13.26
C GLU A 51 -7.43 -8.43 -11.81
N ASP A 52 -6.25 -9.00 -11.51
CA ASP A 52 -5.77 -9.19 -10.13
C ASP A 52 -4.36 -8.68 -9.88
N THR A 53 -4.07 -8.37 -8.63
CA THR A 53 -2.71 -8.14 -8.11
C THR A 53 -2.49 -9.04 -6.90
N ILE A 54 -1.42 -9.82 -6.92
CA ILE A 54 -1.06 -10.79 -5.88
C ILE A 54 0.30 -10.39 -5.31
N ILE A 55 0.37 -10.22 -3.99
CA ILE A 55 1.59 -9.91 -3.24
C ILE A 55 1.94 -11.14 -2.41
N VAL A 56 3.16 -11.64 -2.55
CA VAL A 56 3.65 -12.87 -1.89
C VAL A 56 4.87 -12.54 -1.04
N ASP A 57 4.86 -13.02 0.21
CA ASP A 57 5.84 -12.74 1.27
C ASP A 57 6.15 -11.24 1.37
N GLY A 58 5.14 -10.48 1.81
CA GLY A 58 5.27 -9.08 2.24
C GLY A 58 5.90 -8.98 3.62
#